data_AF-A0A7C3FFR6-F1
#
_entry.id   AF-A0A7C3FFR6-F1
#
_cell.length_a   1.000
_cell.length_b   1.000
_cell.length_c   1.000
_cell.angle_alpha   90.00
_cell.angle_beta   90.00
_cell.angle_gamma   90.00
#
_symmetry.space_group_name_H-M   'P 1'
#
loop_
_entity.id
_entity.type
_entity.pdbx_description
1 polymer ?
#
loop_
_entity_poly.entity_id
_entity_poly.type
_entity_poly.pdbx_seq_one_letter_code
_entity_poly.pdbx_strand_id
1 'polypeptide(L)'
;MSEKVTFTVKQIRFIEWLAAAKADRRPKTQIDLAKEIGVNDKTLTRWKKLPGFRDAVTARARELLGDDLPQIYDALRKEAIAGSYKHIELSFKLTGEFVERHDINLNVQKGYVGFTPDEWRD
;
A
#
# COMPACT_ATOMS: atom_id res chain seq x y z
N MET A 1 -7.45 10.65 18.16
CA MET A 1 -7.67 11.64 17.08
C MET A 1 -6.34 11.83 16.38
N SER A 2 -6.22 11.45 15.11
CA SER A 2 -4.97 11.60 14.35
C SER A 2 -4.74 13.08 14.06
N GLU A 3 -3.63 13.62 14.53
CA GLU A 3 -3.18 14.98 14.25
C GLU A 3 -2.95 15.12 12.74
N LYS A 4 -3.66 16.05 12.08
CA LYS A 4 -3.51 16.28 10.63
C LYS A 4 -2.16 16.93 10.37
N VAL A 5 -1.16 16.13 9.99
CA VAL A 5 0.16 16.60 9.59
C VAL A 5 0.02 17.48 8.34
N THR A 6 0.39 18.75 8.48
CA THR A 6 0.35 19.72 7.37
C THR A 6 1.77 19.96 6.85
N PHE A 7 1.98 19.79 5.55
CA PHE A 7 3.27 20.00 4.89
C PHE A 7 3.35 21.37 4.22
N THR A 8 4.53 21.96 4.19
CA THR A 8 4.80 23.18 3.42
C THR A 8 4.75 22.90 1.92
N VAL A 9 4.54 23.94 1.10
CA VAL A 9 4.52 23.83 -0.37
C VAL A 9 5.78 23.14 -0.92
N LYS A 10 6.96 23.45 -0.36
CA LYS A 10 8.23 22.82 -0.79
C LYS A 10 8.30 21.34 -0.41
N GLN A 11 7.76 20.97 0.75
CA GLN A 11 7.67 19.56 1.16
C GLN A 11 6.68 18.79 0.30
N ILE A 12 5.53 19.39 -0.03
CA ILE A 12 4.55 18.80 -0.96
C ILE A 12 5.21 18.57 -2.32
N ARG A 13 5.94 19.56 -2.85
CA ARG A 13 6.69 19.40 -4.11
C ARG A 13 7.69 18.24 -4.05
N PHE A 14 8.35 18.04 -2.90
CA PHE A 14 9.23 16.89 -2.72
C PHE A 14 8.48 15.56 -2.58
N ILE A 15 7.31 15.57 -1.97
CA ILE A 15 6.41 14.40 -1.87
C ILE A 15 5.97 13.96 -3.26
N GLU A 16 5.47 14.88 -4.10
CA GLU A 16 5.12 14.63 -5.51
C GLU A 16 6.29 14.01 -6.27
N TRP A 17 7.47 14.60 -6.11
CA TRP A 17 8.68 14.12 -6.78
C TRP A 17 9.08 12.71 -6.33
N LEU A 18 8.94 12.38 -5.04
CA LEU A 18 9.24 11.05 -4.53
C LEU A 18 8.19 10.01 -4.91
N ALA A 19 6.91 10.42 -4.99
CA ALA A 19 5.80 9.55 -5.38
C ALA A 19 5.90 9.12 -6.84
N ALA A 20 6.40 10.00 -7.71
CA ALA A 20 6.66 9.65 -9.11
C ALA A 20 7.71 8.54 -9.27
N ALA A 21 7.52 7.68 -10.27
CA ALA A 21 8.48 6.66 -10.66
C ALA A 21 9.84 7.30 -11.00
N LYS A 22 10.95 6.60 -10.68
CA LYS A 22 12.30 7.14 -10.88
C LYS A 22 12.56 7.62 -12.32
N ALA A 23 11.97 6.95 -13.31
CA ALA A 23 12.08 7.32 -14.72
C ALA A 23 11.40 8.67 -15.03
N ASP A 24 10.28 8.97 -14.37
CA ASP A 24 9.44 10.14 -14.66
C ASP A 24 9.77 11.35 -13.80
N ARG A 25 10.60 11.17 -12.77
CA ARG A 25 11.08 12.27 -11.93
C ARG A 25 11.68 13.40 -12.75
N ARG A 26 11.21 14.61 -12.47
CA ARG A 26 11.72 15.88 -12.98
C ARG A 26 11.84 16.87 -11.82
N PRO A 27 13.06 17.34 -11.50
CA PRO A 27 14.34 17.02 -12.13
C PRO A 27 14.81 15.59 -11.81
N LYS A 28 15.85 15.08 -12.48
CA LYS A 28 16.24 13.65 -12.35
C LYS A 28 16.87 13.31 -11.00
N THR A 29 17.52 14.27 -10.35
CA THR A 29 18.22 14.06 -9.09
C THR A 29 17.60 14.86 -7.96
N GLN A 30 17.78 14.38 -6.73
CA GLN A 30 17.34 15.08 -5.53
C GLN A 30 18.09 16.40 -5.34
N ILE A 31 19.38 16.45 -5.70
CA ILE A 31 20.21 17.65 -5.61
C ILE A 31 19.66 18.75 -6.51
N ASP A 32 19.25 18.40 -7.73
CA ASP A 32 18.68 19.36 -8.67
C ASP A 32 17.31 19.84 -8.21
N LEU A 33 16.49 18.96 -7.62
CA LEU A 33 15.22 19.38 -7.03
C LEU A 33 15.44 20.33 -5.86
N ALA A 34 16.44 20.06 -5.01
CA ALA A 34 16.81 20.94 -3.91
C ALA A 34 17.16 22.35 -4.43
N LYS A 35 17.95 22.44 -5.51
CA LYS A 35 18.25 23.71 -6.18
C LYS A 35 16.98 24.38 -6.72
N GLU A 36 16.12 23.64 -7.42
CA GLU A 36 14.87 24.15 -8.01
C GLU A 36 13.94 24.76 -6.95
N ILE A 37 13.77 24.10 -5.81
CA ILE A 37 12.87 24.58 -4.74
C ILE A 37 13.59 25.50 -3.72
N GLY A 38 14.87 25.79 -3.94
CA GLY A 38 15.68 26.69 -3.11
C GLY A 38 15.90 26.18 -1.68
N VAL A 39 16.34 24.93 -1.52
CA VAL A 39 16.75 24.32 -0.25
C VAL A 39 18.05 23.53 -0.39
N ASN A 40 18.72 23.25 0.72
CA ASN A 40 19.88 22.34 0.71
C ASN A 40 19.42 20.88 0.56
N ASP A 41 20.16 20.06 -0.17
CA ASP A 41 19.92 18.62 -0.30
C ASP A 41 19.85 17.89 1.07
N LYS A 42 20.66 18.34 2.05
CA LYS A 42 20.58 17.83 3.43
C LYS A 42 19.22 18.08 4.08
N THR A 43 18.55 19.19 3.73
CA THR A 43 17.21 19.53 4.22
C THR A 43 16.19 18.54 3.70
N LEU A 44 16.24 18.18 2.41
CA LEU A 44 15.39 17.15 1.83
C LEU A 44 15.58 15.80 2.53
N THR A 45 16.83 15.43 2.79
CA THR A 45 17.16 14.21 3.53
C THR A 45 16.57 14.21 4.95
N ARG A 46 16.56 15.36 5.62
CA ARG A 46 15.91 15.53 6.94
C ARG A 46 14.40 15.43 6.85
N TRP A 47 13.76 15.97 5.81
CA TRP A 47 12.29 15.89 5.64
C TRP A 47 11.78 14.46 5.57
N LYS A 48 12.54 13.54 4.99
CA LYS A 48 12.19 12.10 4.95
C LYS A 48 12.03 11.45 6.33
N LYS A 49 12.58 12.09 7.38
CA LYS A 49 12.50 11.64 8.77
C LYS A 49 11.37 12.31 9.56
N LEU A 50 10.66 13.27 8.96
CA LEU A 50 9.52 13.90 9.63
C LEU A 50 8.38 12.89 9.79
N PRO A 51 7.66 12.91 10.92
CA PRO A 51 6.47 12.10 11.13
C PRO A 51 5.46 12.31 9.99
N GLY A 52 4.86 11.22 9.49
CA GLY A 52 3.86 11.25 8.42
C GLY A 52 4.39 11.55 7.01
N PHE A 53 5.65 11.96 6.84
CA PHE A 53 6.17 12.32 5.51
C PHE A 53 6.20 11.12 4.56
N ARG A 54 6.62 9.95 5.06
CA ARG A 54 6.63 8.72 4.26
C ARG A 54 5.23 8.22 3.95
N ASP A 55 4.31 8.39 4.90
CA ASP A 55 2.91 8.03 4.70
C ASP A 55 2.27 8.90 3.62
N ALA A 56 2.58 10.21 3.60
CA ALA A 56 2.13 11.12 2.56
C ALA A 56 2.70 10.78 1.17
N VAL A 57 3.98 10.38 1.09
CA VAL A 57 4.56 9.87 -0.17
C VAL A 57 3.85 8.61 -0.64
N THR A 58 3.59 7.66 0.26
CA THR A 58 2.89 6.42 -0.07
C THR A 58 1.45 6.69 -0.51
N ALA A 59 0.74 7.57 0.20
CA ALA A 59 -0.62 7.97 -0.17
C ALA A 59 -0.65 8.58 -1.57
N ARG A 60 0.27 9.52 -1.85
CA ARG A 60 0.37 10.14 -3.16
C ARG A 60 0.73 9.14 -4.27
N ALA A 61 1.65 8.21 -4.00
CA ALA A 61 2.00 7.16 -4.96
C ALA A 61 0.81 6.23 -5.26
N ARG A 62 -0.06 5.97 -4.27
CA ARG A 62 -1.29 5.19 -4.47
C ARG A 62 -2.32 5.93 -5.31
N GLU A 63 -2.45 7.24 -5.15
CA GLU A 63 -3.32 8.06 -6.01
C GLU A 63 -2.85 7.97 -7.47
N LEU A 64 -1.55 8.15 -7.72
CA LEU A 64 -0.98 8.00 -9.06
C LEU A 64 -1.22 6.60 -9.64
N LEU A 65 -1.05 5.55 -8.83
CA LEU A 65 -1.36 4.19 -9.24
C LEU A 65 -2.85 4.02 -9.58
N GLY A 66 -3.74 4.69 -8.84
CA GLY A 66 -5.18 4.73 -9.10
C GLY A 66 -5.50 5.25 -10.50
N ASP A 67 -4.83 6.32 -10.91
CA ASP A 67 -4.96 6.91 -12.24
C ASP A 67 -4.48 5.96 -13.36
N ASP A 68 -3.51 5.09 -13.06
CA ASP A 68 -2.95 4.09 -13.99
C ASP A 68 -3.70 2.74 -14.01
N LEU A 69 -4.68 2.54 -13.11
CA LEU A 69 -5.44 1.28 -13.03
C LEU A 69 -6.09 0.86 -14.36
N PRO A 70 -6.70 1.76 -15.16
CA PRO A 70 -7.28 1.36 -16.44
C PRO A 70 -6.28 0.71 -17.40
N GLN A 71 -5.06 1.24 -17.47
CA GLN A 71 -3.98 0.73 -18.32
C GLN A 71 -3.46 -0.61 -17.80
N ILE A 72 -3.36 -0.76 -16.47
CA ILE A 72 -3.01 -2.02 -15.83
C ILE A 72 -4.06 -3.10 -16.12
N TYR A 73 -5.35 -2.75 -16.05
CA TYR A 73 -6.44 -3.67 -16.38
C TYR A 73 -6.46 -4.06 -17.86
N ASP A 74 -6.18 -3.14 -18.78
CA ASP A 74 -6.06 -3.47 -20.20
C ASP A 74 -4.87 -4.40 -20.48
N ALA A 75 -3.72 -4.16 -19.85
CA ALA A 75 -2.56 -5.04 -19.95
C ALA A 75 -2.86 -6.44 -19.40
N LEU A 76 -3.47 -6.53 -18.21
CA LEU A 76 -3.92 -7.79 -17.60
C LEU A 76 -4.86 -8.57 -18.54
N ARG A 77 -5.85 -7.88 -19.11
CA ARG A 77 -6.81 -8.47 -20.04
C ARG A 77 -6.12 -9.04 -21.28
N LYS A 78 -5.20 -8.28 -21.90
CA LYS A 78 -4.47 -8.71 -23.11
C LYS A 78 -3.65 -9.96 -22.85
N GLU A 79 -2.89 -10.00 -21.76
CA GLU A 79 -2.05 -11.14 -21.39
C GLU A 79 -2.88 -12.37 -20.99
N ALA A 80 -4.02 -12.18 -20.33
CA ALA A 80 -4.95 -13.27 -20.02
C ALA A 80 -5.52 -13.89 -21.30
N ILE A 81 -5.98 -13.07 -22.26
CA ILE A 81 -6.50 -13.53 -23.56
C ILE A 81 -5.40 -14.24 -24.37
N ALA A 82 -4.15 -13.81 -24.25
CA ALA A 82 -3.00 -14.45 -24.89
C ALA A 82 -2.67 -15.84 -24.31
N GLY A 83 -3.34 -16.27 -23.23
CA GLY A 83 -3.16 -17.59 -22.62
C GLY A 83 -2.19 -17.62 -21.45
N SER A 84 -1.79 -16.47 -20.90
CA SER A 84 -0.92 -16.43 -19.73
C SER A 84 -1.66 -16.92 -18.47
N TYR A 85 -1.34 -18.14 -18.02
CA TYR A 85 -1.99 -18.78 -16.87
C TYR A 85 -2.08 -17.86 -15.64
N LYS A 86 -0.97 -17.17 -15.30
CA LYS A 86 -0.94 -16.28 -14.13
C LYS A 86 -1.90 -15.09 -14.25
N HIS A 87 -2.03 -14.52 -15.45
CA HIS A 87 -2.94 -13.39 -15.68
C HIS A 87 -4.41 -13.85 -15.70
N ILE A 88 -4.67 -15.05 -16.21
CA ILE A 88 -5.99 -15.70 -16.13
C ILE A 88 -6.36 -15.94 -14.67
N GLU A 89 -5.48 -16.56 -13.88
CA GLU A 89 -5.71 -16.79 -12.44
C GLU A 89 -5.98 -15.47 -11.69
N LEU A 90 -5.18 -14.44 -11.97
CA LEU A 90 -5.37 -13.11 -11.36
C LEU A 90 -6.71 -12.49 -11.76
N SER A 91 -7.17 -12.69 -13.01
CA SER A 91 -8.47 -12.21 -13.46
C SER A 91 -9.63 -12.89 -12.73
N PHE A 92 -9.56 -14.21 -12.49
CA PHE A 92 -10.58 -14.91 -11.72
C PHE A 92 -10.58 -14.54 -10.24
N LYS A 93 -9.41 -14.26 -9.66
CA LYS A 93 -9.30 -13.71 -8.31
C LYS A 93 -9.92 -12.30 -8.23
N LEU A 94 -9.73 -11.48 -9.26
CA LEU A 94 -10.30 -10.13 -9.34
C LEU A 94 -11.83 -10.16 -9.49
N THR A 95 -12.39 -11.09 -10.27
CA THR A 95 -13.85 -11.23 -10.46
C THR A 95 -14.54 -12.00 -9.35
N GLY A 96 -13.79 -12.64 -8.44
CA GLY A 96 -14.33 -13.45 -7.36
C GLY A 96 -14.77 -14.86 -7.78
N GLU A 97 -14.43 -15.28 -9.00
CA GLU A 97 -14.71 -16.61 -9.53
C GLU A 97 -13.77 -17.69 -8.96
N PHE A 98 -12.60 -17.27 -8.42
CA PHE A 98 -11.65 -18.16 -7.78
C PHE A 98 -11.90 -18.23 -6.26
N VAL A 99 -12.42 -19.37 -5.78
CA VAL A 99 -12.60 -19.66 -4.35
C VAL A 99 -11.48 -20.58 -3.88
N GLU A 100 -10.59 -20.05 -3.05
CA GLU A 100 -9.54 -20.85 -2.40
C GLU A 100 -10.14 -21.60 -1.21
N ARG A 101 -10.13 -22.93 -1.27
CA ARG A 101 -10.62 -23.80 -0.19
C ARG A 101 -9.45 -24.29 0.66
N HIS A 102 -9.46 -23.98 1.94
CA HIS A 102 -8.58 -24.58 2.93
C HIS A 102 -9.38 -25.52 3.83
N ASP A 103 -9.09 -26.82 3.77
CA ASP A 103 -9.62 -27.78 4.74
C ASP A 103 -8.73 -27.77 5.99
N ILE A 104 -9.25 -27.26 7.10
CA ILE A 104 -8.54 -27.22 8.39
C ILE A 104 -9.04 -28.38 9.26
N ASN A 105 -8.18 -29.38 9.49
CA ASN A 105 -8.47 -30.45 10.44
C ASN A 105 -8.11 -30.01 11.86
N LEU A 106 -9.09 -29.46 12.59
CA LEU A 106 -8.94 -29.15 14.01
C LEU A 106 -9.21 -30.40 14.84
N ASN A 107 -8.14 -31.02 15.34
CA ASN A 107 -8.25 -32.10 16.32
C ASN A 107 -8.39 -31.48 17.72
N VAL A 108 -9.62 -31.14 18.10
CA VAL A 108 -9.90 -30.52 19.40
C VAL A 108 -9.84 -31.60 20.49
N GLN A 109 -8.79 -31.59 21.30
CA GLN A 109 -8.76 -32.37 22.53
C GLN A 109 -9.78 -31.78 23.52
N LYS A 110 -10.86 -32.51 23.79
CA LYS A 110 -11.87 -32.19 24.81
C LYS A 110 -11.22 -32.25 26.19
N GLY A 111 -10.75 -31.12 26.71
CA GLY A 111 -10.47 -30.96 28.13
C GLY A 111 -11.80 -30.78 28.87
N TYR A 112 -12.23 -31.79 29.63
CA TYR A 112 -13.32 -31.61 30.58
C TYR A 112 -12.81 -30.78 31.75
N VAL A 113 -13.18 -29.50 31.80
CA VAL A 113 -13.09 -28.71 33.03
C VAL A 113 -14.32 -29.10 33.86
N GLY A 114 -14.11 -29.83 34.95
CA GLY A 114 -15.19 -30.29 35.83
C GLY A 114 -16.03 -29.11 36.31
N PHE A 115 -17.31 -29.11 35.93
CA PHE A 115 -18.31 -28.17 36.43
C PHE A 115 -18.83 -28.73 37.75
N THR A 116 -18.42 -28.15 38.88
CA THR A 116 -18.97 -28.46 40.21
C THR A 116 -20.27 -27.66 40.42
N PRO A 117 -21.45 -28.32 40.55
CA PRO A 117 -22.74 -27.62 40.59
C PRO A 117 -23.10 -26.85 41.87
N ASP A 118 -22.19 -26.74 42.86
CA ASP A 118 -22.54 -26.31 44.23
C ASP A 118 -22.61 -24.79 44.48
N GLU A 119 -22.41 -23.93 43.47
CA GLU A 119 -22.29 -22.47 43.70
C GLU A 119 -23.58 -21.65 43.52
N TRP A 120 -24.77 -22.27 43.38
CA TRP A 120 -26.02 -21.50 43.14
C TRP A 120 -27.19 -21.91 44.05
N ARG A 121 -26.96 -21.95 45.37
CA ARG A 121 -28.05 -21.85 46.35
C ARG A 121 -27.91 -20.57 47.16
N ASP A 122 -28.54 -19.52 46.65
CA ASP A 122 -29.13 -18.41 47.41
C ASP A 122 -30.57 -18.20 46.92
#